data_AF-A0A7J9QT15-F1
#
_entry.id   AF-A0A7J9QT15-F1
#
_cell.length_a   1.000
_cell.length_b   1.000
_cell.length_c   1.000
_cell.angle_alpha   90.00
_cell.angle_beta   90.00
_cell.angle_gamma   90.00
#
_symmetry.space_group_name_H-M   'P 1'
#
loop_
_entity.id
_entity.type
_entity.pdbx_description
1 polymer ?
#
loop_
_entity_poly.entity_id
_entity_poly.type
_entity_poly.pdbx_seq_one_letter_code
_entity_poly.pdbx_strand_id
1 'polypeptide(L)'
;NLTRAKYVIFAELDWSPAIHRQAEDRLHRIGQKNTVFAYYLIGNGTLDDHVANILVDKSYEIDAIMDETVDSYENKDKAKLILAQIHDKISSK
;
A
#
# COMPACT_ATOMS: atom_id res chain seq x y z
N ASN A 1 4.05 13.96 15.24
CA ASN A 1 4.64 14.09 13.89
C ASN A 1 5.79 13.10 13.79
N LEU A 2 5.83 12.27 12.75
CA LEU A 2 6.82 11.18 12.61
C LEU A 2 7.83 11.44 11.49
N THR A 3 8.18 12.71 11.23
CA THR A 3 9.03 13.13 10.10
C THR A 3 10.49 12.66 10.15
N ARG A 4 10.92 12.02 11.23
CA ARG A 4 12.23 11.34 11.32
C ARG A 4 12.16 9.87 10.91
N ALA A 5 10.97 9.26 10.98
CA ALA A 5 10.76 7.89 10.54
C ALA A 5 10.71 7.84 9.01
N LYS A 6 11.25 6.75 8.44
CA LYS A 6 11.26 6.52 6.99
C LYS A 6 10.44 5.29 6.58
N TYR A 7 10.09 4.45 7.53
CA TYR A 7 9.46 3.17 7.31
C TYR A 7 8.19 3.09 8.16
N VAL A 8 7.11 2.64 7.55
CA VAL A 8 5.89 2.19 8.24
C VAL A 8 5.60 0.76 7.81
N ILE A 9 5.25 -0.09 8.77
CA ILE A 9 4.89 -1.49 8.54
C ILE A 9 3.50 -1.67 9.12
N PHE A 10 2.55 -2.03 8.27
CA PHE A 10 1.21 -2.44 8.66
C PHE A 10 1.21 -3.94 8.91
N ALA A 11 1.04 -4.32 10.18
CA ALA A 11 0.94 -5.72 10.58
C ALA A 11 -0.45 -6.31 10.32
N GLU A 12 -1.47 -5.46 10.19
CA GLU A 12 -2.87 -5.82 9.97
C GLU A 12 -3.47 -4.84 8.94
N LEU A 13 -4.44 -5.33 8.17
CA LEU A 13 -5.17 -4.54 7.18
C LEU A 13 -6.51 -4.07 7.77
N ASP A 14 -6.82 -2.80 7.56
CA ASP A 14 -8.16 -2.26 7.82
C ASP A 14 -9.05 -2.49 6.58
N TRP A 15 -10.36 -2.28 6.70
CA TRP A 15 -11.29 -2.38 5.56
C TRP A 15 -11.43 -1.07 4.77
N SER A 16 -10.83 0.01 5.28
CA SER A 16 -10.87 1.35 4.73
C SER A 16 -9.49 1.82 4.25
N PRO A 17 -9.30 2.08 2.94
CA PRO A 17 -8.03 2.61 2.41
C PRO A 17 -7.64 3.97 3.02
N ALA A 18 -8.63 4.78 3.42
CA ALA A 18 -8.40 6.12 3.96
C ALA A 18 -7.65 6.09 5.30
N ILE A 19 -7.84 5.05 6.12
CA ILE A 19 -7.14 4.89 7.40
C ILE A 19 -5.65 4.65 7.15
N HIS A 20 -5.30 3.81 6.18
CA HIS A 20 -3.93 3.56 5.80
C HIS A 20 -3.26 4.81 5.21
N ARG A 21 -3.94 5.51 4.29
CA ARG A 21 -3.47 6.79 3.72
C ARG A 21 -3.18 7.83 4.81
N GLN A 22 -4.09 7.98 5.77
CA GLN A 22 -3.89 8.89 6.90
C GLN A 22 -2.70 8.48 7.79
N ALA A 23 -2.47 7.18 7.98
CA ALA A 23 -1.31 6.70 8.72
C ALA A 23 0.01 6.98 7.99
N GLU A 24 0.05 6.82 6.66
CA GLU A 24 1.20 7.17 5.82
C GLU A 24 1.52 8.67 5.88
N ASP A 25 0.51 9.54 5.83
CA ASP A 25 0.65 11.00 5.94
C ASP A 25 1.31 11.47 7.25
N ARG A 26 1.31 10.63 8.30
CA ARG A 26 2.02 10.93 9.55
C ARG A 26 3.54 10.95 9.38
N LEU A 27 4.06 10.19 8.42
CA LEU A 27 5.46 10.09 8.05
C LEU A 27 5.77 10.97 6.83
N HIS A 28 4.85 11.00 5.86
CA HIS A 28 4.94 11.79 4.64
C HIS A 28 4.41 13.20 4.85
N ARG A 29 5.16 14.01 5.61
CA ARG A 29 4.77 15.38 5.95
C ARG A 29 5.88 16.38 5.66
N ILE A 30 5.49 17.66 5.52
CA ILE A 30 6.40 18.80 5.36
C ILE A 30 7.55 18.71 6.38
N GLY A 31 8.78 18.72 5.86
CA GLY A 31 10.01 18.59 6.66
C GLY A 31 10.61 17.17 6.65
N GLN A 32 9.92 16.17 6.10
CA GLN A 32 10.52 14.89 5.74
C GLN A 32 11.53 15.08 4.60
N LYS A 33 12.75 14.55 4.77
CA LYS A 33 13.84 14.68 3.79
C LYS A 33 14.20 13.38 3.09
N ASN A 34 13.57 12.28 3.47
CA ASN A 34 13.87 10.95 2.96
C ASN A 34 12.64 10.37 2.27
N THR A 35 12.85 9.48 1.31
CA THR A 35 11.81 8.63 0.77
C THR A 35 11.18 7.81 1.91
N VAL A 36 9.85 7.85 1.98
CA VAL A 36 9.06 7.07 2.93
C VAL A 36 8.63 5.78 2.25
N PHE A 37 8.75 4.65 2.96
CA PHE A 37 8.31 3.35 2.50
C PHE A 37 7.20 2.83 3.41
N ALA A 38 6.09 2.41 2.80
CA ALA A 38 5.01 1.71 3.46
C ALA A 38 5.02 0.23 3.05
N TYR A 39 5.06 -0.66 4.04
CA TYR A 39 5.01 -2.10 3.84
C TYR A 39 3.73 -2.65 4.45
N TYR A 40 3.01 -3.43 3.67
CA TYR A 40 1.81 -4.14 4.11
C TYR A 40 2.17 -5.63 4.23
N LEU A 41 2.03 -6.18 5.43
CA LEU A 41 2.20 -7.61 5.65
C LEU A 41 0.90 -8.31 5.29
N ILE A 42 0.97 -9.24 4.34
CA ILE A 42 -0.18 -10.01 3.86
C ILE A 42 0.10 -11.48 4.12
N GLY A 43 -0.79 -12.15 4.86
CA GLY A 43 -0.75 -13.59 5.02
C GLY A 43 -1.17 -14.29 3.72
N ASN A 44 -0.21 -14.88 2.99
CA ASN A 44 -0.50 -15.63 1.77
C ASN A 44 -1.42 -16.83 2.04
N GLY A 45 -2.45 -17.00 1.20
CA GLY A 45 -3.46 -18.04 1.33
C GLY A 45 -4.46 -17.80 2.47
N THR A 46 -4.47 -16.59 3.05
CA THR A 46 -5.38 -16.22 4.15
C THR A 46 -6.43 -15.20 3.68
N LEU A 47 -7.31 -14.80 4.59
CA LEU A 47 -8.30 -13.76 4.33
C LEU A 47 -7.66 -12.42 3.91
N ASP A 48 -6.41 -12.16 4.34
CA ASP A 48 -5.68 -10.94 4.03
C ASP A 48 -5.53 -10.70 2.53
N ASP A 49 -5.39 -11.76 1.73
CA ASP A 49 -5.34 -11.65 0.26
C ASP A 49 -6.65 -11.07 -0.30
N HIS A 50 -7.79 -11.49 0.25
CA HIS A 50 -9.09 -10.97 -0.17
C HIS A 50 -9.28 -9.52 0.26
N VAL A 51 -8.90 -9.19 1.49
CA VAL A 51 -8.96 -7.82 2.02
C VAL A 51 -8.07 -6.89 1.21
N ALA A 52 -6.84 -7.29 0.89
CA ALA A 52 -5.92 -6.51 0.06
C ALA A 52 -6.51 -6.20 -1.32
N ASN A 53 -7.14 -7.18 -1.97
CA ASN A 53 -7.80 -6.95 -3.26
C ASN A 53 -8.96 -5.94 -3.15
N ILE A 54 -9.81 -6.07 -2.10
CA ILE A 54 -10.90 -5.12 -1.84
C ILE A 54 -10.36 -3.71 -1.59
N LEU A 55 -9.27 -3.58 -0.84
CA LEU A 55 -8.66 -2.28 -0.56
C LEU A 55 -8.14 -1.60 -1.83
N VAL A 56 -7.50 -2.36 -2.73
CA VAL A 56 -7.04 -1.84 -4.02
C VAL A 56 -8.22 -1.35 -4.87
N ASP A 57 -9.30 -2.14 -4.95
CA ASP A 57 -10.49 -1.77 -5.72
C ASP A 57 -11.16 -0.51 -5.16
N LYS A 58 -11.33 -0.43 -3.84
CA LYS A 58 -11.87 0.76 -3.18
C LYS A 58 -10.99 1.99 -3.39
N SER A 59 -9.66 1.86 -3.32
CA SER A 59 -8.76 2.99 -3.55
C SER A 59 -8.90 3.51 -4.97
N TYR A 60 -8.94 2.61 -5.96
CA TYR A 60 -9.10 2.98 -7.37
C TYR A 60 -10.39 3.75 -7.62
N GLU A 61 -11.52 3.28 -7.07
CA GLU A 61 -12.81 3.97 -7.21
C GLU A 61 -12.79 5.36 -6.56
N ILE A 62 -12.20 5.49 -5.37
CA ILE A 62 -12.05 6.76 -4.68
C ILE A 62 -11.20 7.73 -5.51
N ASP A 63 -10.06 7.26 -6.02
CA ASP A 63 -9.13 8.08 -6.79
C ASP A 63 -9.75 8.51 -8.14
N ALA A 64 -10.52 7.63 -8.78
CA ALA A 64 -11.27 7.95 -10.01
C ALA A 64 -12.33 9.03 -9.81
N ILE A 65 -12.99 9.08 -8.64
CA ILE A 65 -13.97 10.12 -8.30
C ILE A 65 -13.30 11.45 -7.98
N MET A 66 -12.09 11.42 -7.40
CA MET A 66 -11.38 12.63 -6.96
C MET A 66 -10.80 13.47 -8.11
N ASP A 67 -10.85 12.99 -9.36
CA ASP A 67 -10.39 13.68 -10.57
C ASP A 67 -8.96 14.26 -10.44
N GLU A 68 -8.16 13.67 -9.56
CA GLU A 68 -6.74 13.91 -9.53
C GLU A 68 -6.15 13.11 -10.70
N THR A 69 -5.51 13.82 -11.63
CA THR A 69 -4.58 13.21 -12.60
C THR A 69 -3.34 12.69 -11.85
N VAL A 70 -3.56 11.78 -10.90
CA VAL A 70 -2.51 11.00 -10.27
C VAL A 70 -2.04 10.06 -11.35
N ASP A 71 -0.77 10.17 -11.74
CA ASP A 71 -0.10 9.17 -12.58
C ASP A 71 -0.52 7.79 -12.08
N SER A 72 -1.35 7.11 -12.87
CA SER A 72 -2.05 5.90 -12.45
C SER A 72 -1.02 4.96 -11.85
N TYR A 73 -1.17 4.59 -10.57
CA TYR A 73 -0.34 3.54 -10.01
C TYR A 73 -0.43 2.35 -10.95
N GLU A 74 0.72 2.06 -11.53
CA GLU A 74 0.89 1.24 -12.71
C GLU A 74 -0.01 0.02 -12.64
N ASN A 75 -0.93 -0.05 -13.61
CA ASN A 75 -1.63 -1.22 -14.14
C ASN A 75 -1.81 -2.34 -13.10
N LYS A 76 -3.03 -2.62 -12.64
CA LYS A 76 -3.38 -3.67 -11.66
C LYS A 76 -2.57 -4.97 -11.84
N ASP A 77 -2.22 -5.31 -13.08
CA ASP A 77 -1.33 -6.38 -13.49
C ASP A 77 0.13 -6.25 -12.98
N LYS A 78 0.77 -5.09 -13.06
CA LYS A 78 2.12 -4.79 -12.53
C LYS A 78 2.17 -4.88 -11.00
N ALA A 79 1.18 -4.34 -10.29
CA ALA A 79 1.10 -4.50 -8.84
C ALA A 79 1.00 -5.99 -8.45
N LYS A 80 0.18 -6.76 -9.18
CA LYS A 80 0.07 -8.21 -9.04
C LYS A 80 1.36 -8.95 -9.42
N LEU A 81 2.09 -8.46 -10.43
CA LEU A 81 3.37 -9.01 -10.86
C LEU A 81 4.48 -8.76 -9.83
N ILE A 82 4.52 -7.57 -9.23
CA ILE A 82 5.46 -7.23 -8.15
C ILE A 82 5.17 -8.08 -6.91
N LEU A 83 3.90 -8.22 -6.52
CA LEU A 83 3.47 -9.12 -5.45
C LEU A 83 3.89 -10.58 -5.72
N ALA A 84 3.64 -11.09 -6.93
CA ALA A 84 4.03 -12.44 -7.33
C ALA A 84 5.57 -12.63 -7.34
N GLN A 85 6.33 -11.64 -7.82
CA GLN A 85 7.80 -11.67 -7.83
C GLN A 85 8.41 -11.67 -6.42
N ILE A 86 7.78 -11.00 -5.45
CA ILE A 86 8.20 -11.01 -4.05
C ILE A 86 7.94 -12.40 -3.44
N HIS A 87 6.78 -13.01 -3.71
CA HIS A 87 6.45 -14.36 -3.22
C HIS A 87 7.41 -15.43 -3.75
N ASP A 88 7.76 -15.39 -5.04
CA ASP A 88 8.62 -16.40 -5.66
C ASP A 88 10.05 -16.40 -5.09
N LYS A 89 10.59 -15.21 -4.78
CA LYS A 89 11.91 -15.07 -4.15
C LYS A 89 11.98 -15.57 -2.71
N ILE A 90 10.86 -15.59 -1.99
CA ILE A 90 10.78 -16.12 -0.62
C ILE A 90 10.65 -17.64 -0.64
N SER A 91 9.94 -18.20 -1.63
CA SER A 91 9.77 -19.65 -1.78
C SER A 91 11.00 -20.36 -2.38
N SER A 92 11.88 -19.66 -3.09
CA SER A 92 13.06 -20.22 -3.76
C SER A 92 14.31 -20.32 -2.84
N LYS A 93 14.15 -20.42 -1.52
CA LYS A 93 15.25 -20.66 -0.57
C LYS A 93 15.17 -22.04 0.06
#